data_AF-A0A2E0C3U9-F1
#
_entry.id   AF-A0A2E0C3U9-F1
#
_cell.length_a   1.000
_cell.length_b   1.000
_cell.length_c   1.000
_cell.angle_alpha   90.00
_cell.angle_beta   90.00
_cell.angle_gamma   90.00
#
_symmetry.space_group_name_H-M   'P 1'
#
loop_
_entity.id
_entity.type
_entity.pdbx_description
1 polymer ?
#
loop_
_entity_poly.entity_id
_entity_poly.type
_entity_poly.pdbx_seq_one_letter_code
_entity_poly.pdbx_strand_id
1 'polypeptide(L)' 'MELIDTPNPNAKKILFDEQTEDISNSLKEVHGVSSVFVGPGFITITKEKNVEWEIITEDILNIFDKL' A
#
# COMPACT_ATOMS: atom_id res chain seq x y z
N MET A 1 -6.46 7.02 5.67
CA MET A 1 -6.91 5.65 5.33
C MET A 1 -6.35 4.65 6.34
N GLU A 2 -6.81 3.39 6.36
CA GLU A 2 -6.33 2.37 7.30
C GLU A 2 -5.67 1.18 6.56
N LEU A 3 -4.52 0.73 7.07
CA LEU A 3 -3.85 -0.50 6.61
C LEU A 3 -4.34 -1.69 7.43
N ILE A 4 -5.10 -2.56 6.77
CA ILE A 4 -5.70 -3.76 7.35
C ILE A 4 -4.74 -4.94 7.19
N ASP A 5 -4.60 -5.73 8.26
CA ASP A 5 -3.84 -6.97 8.26
C ASP A 5 -4.38 -8.01 7.28
N THR A 6 -3.46 -8.80 6.72
CA THR A 6 -3.78 -9.97 5.91
C THR A 6 -3.09 -11.21 6.50
N PRO A 7 -3.50 -12.43 6.11
CA PRO A 7 -2.78 -13.65 6.53
C PRO A 7 -1.30 -13.68 6.09
N ASN A 8 -0.91 -12.88 5.09
CA ASN A 8 0.48 -12.70 4.72
C ASN A 8 1.07 -11.52 5.52
N PRO A 9 2.03 -11.74 6.42
CA PRO A 9 2.61 -10.67 7.24
C PRO A 9 3.34 -9.59 6.43
N ASN A 10 3.73 -9.90 5.20
CA ASN A 10 4.35 -8.95 4.29
C ASN A 10 3.33 -8.20 3.43
N ALA A 11 2.03 -8.41 3.60
CA ALA A 11 1.01 -7.71 2.84
C ALA A 11 -0.03 -7.04 3.76
N LYS A 12 -0.35 -5.79 3.45
CA LYS A 12 -1.46 -5.04 4.05
C LYS A 12 -2.46 -4.68 2.96
N LYS A 13 -3.73 -4.54 3.36
CA LYS A 13 -4.82 -4.14 2.48
C LYS A 13 -5.33 -2.75 2.88
N ILE A 14 -5.67 -1.93 1.91
CA ILE A 14 -6.38 -0.67 2.10
C ILE A 14 -7.68 -0.76 1.32
N LEU A 15 -8.80 -0.43 1.97
CA LEU A 15 -10.08 -0.26 1.27
C LEU A 15 -10.05 1.06 0.52
N PHE A 16 -10.25 1.01 -0.78
CA PHE A 16 -10.11 2.16 -1.67
C PHE A 16 -11.07 2.00 -2.84
N ASP A 17 -12.05 2.90 -2.94
CA ASP A 17 -13.18 2.78 -3.88
C ASP A 17 -12.99 3.62 -5.15
N GLU A 18 -11.91 4.40 -5.22
CA GLU A 18 -11.60 5.22 -6.40
C GLU A 18 -10.64 4.49 -7.36
N GLN A 19 -10.91 4.62 -8.66
CA GLN A 19 -10.07 4.06 -9.70
C GLN A 19 -8.97 5.08 -10.03
N THR A 20 -7.77 4.88 -9.52
CA THR A 20 -6.64 5.73 -9.89
C THR A 20 -5.42 4.87 -10.16
N GLU A 21 -5.12 4.69 -11.44
CA GLU A 21 -3.88 4.09 -11.92
C GLU A 21 -2.65 4.83 -11.35
N ASP A 22 -2.80 6.14 -11.11
CA ASP A 22 -1.79 7.04 -10.54
C ASP A 22 -1.32 6.61 -9.14
N ILE A 23 -2.24 6.29 -8.22
CA ILE A 23 -1.88 5.84 -6.86
C ILE A 23 -1.07 4.56 -6.92
N SER A 24 -1.43 3.62 -7.79
CA SER A 24 -0.73 2.34 -7.88
C SER A 24 0.74 2.51 -8.28
N ASN A 25 1.04 3.54 -9.09
CA ASN A 25 2.40 3.87 -9.48
C ASN A 25 3.15 4.57 -8.34
N SER A 26 2.53 5.54 -7.68
CA SER A 26 3.13 6.19 -6.50
C SER A 26 3.46 5.20 -5.38
N LEU A 27 2.59 4.22 -5.13
CA LEU A 27 2.84 3.17 -4.13
C LEU A 27 4.01 2.25 -4.50
N LYS A 28 4.25 2.00 -5.79
CA LYS A 28 5.40 1.19 -6.25
C LYS A 28 6.73 1.94 -6.11
N GLU A 29 6.71 3.27 -6.04
CA GLU A 29 7.90 4.10 -5.87
C GLU A 29 8.33 4.21 -4.40
N VAL A 30 7.48 3.82 -3.45
CA VAL A 30 7.83 3.78 -2.02
C VAL A 30 8.93 2.74 -1.80
N HIS A 31 10.07 3.19 -1.26
CA HIS A 31 11.19 2.32 -0.96
C HIS A 31 10.79 1.25 0.06
N GLY A 32 11.05 -0.02 -0.25
CA GLY A 32 10.63 -1.15 0.59
C GLY A 32 9.26 -1.73 0.23
N VAL A 33 8.55 -1.17 -0.75
CA VAL A 33 7.41 -1.83 -1.39
C VAL A 33 7.90 -2.74 -2.51
N SER A 34 7.51 -4.02 -2.44
CA SER A 34 7.87 -5.03 -3.43
C SER A 34 6.84 -5.17 -4.56
N SER A 35 5.55 -5.00 -4.25
CA SER A 35 4.48 -5.05 -5.23
C SER A 35 3.19 -4.39 -4.75
N VAL A 36 2.35 -3.99 -5.71
CA VAL A 36 1.03 -3.41 -5.48
C VAL A 36 0.03 -4.16 -6.36
N PHE A 37 -1.04 -4.65 -5.75
CA PHE A 37 -2.16 -5.30 -6.44
C PHE A 37 -3.42 -4.46 -6.23
N VAL A 38 -4.09 -4.10 -7.32
CA VAL A 38 -5.35 -3.36 -7.31
C VAL A 38 -6.49 -4.35 -7.56
N GLY A 39 -7.40 -4.45 -6.60
CA GLY A 39 -8.62 -5.24 -6.70
C GLY A 39 -9.86 -4.34 -6.65
N PRO A 40 -11.06 -4.88 -6.93
CA PRO A 40 -12.30 -4.11 -6.81
C PRO A 40 -12.51 -3.62 -5.37
N GLY A 41 -12.47 -2.30 -5.16
CA GLY A 41 -12.68 -1.66 -3.86
C GLY A 41 -11.50 -1.78 -2.87
N PHE A 42 -10.33 -2.27 -3.30
CA PHE A 42 -9.16 -2.34 -2.43
C PHE A 42 -7.82 -2.35 -3.17
N ILE A 43 -6.78 -1.95 -2.45
CA ILE A 43 -5.39 -2.10 -2.87
C ILE A 43 -4.67 -2.99 -1.84
N THR A 44 -3.84 -3.93 -2.32
CA THR A 44 -2.93 -4.70 -1.48
C THR A 44 -1.51 -4.26 -1.77
N ILE A 45 -0.79 -3.88 -0.73
CA ILE A 45 0.63 -3.48 -0.78
C ILE A 45 1.42 -4.60 -0.16
N THR A 46 2.45 -5.09 -0.85
CA THR A 46 3.38 -6.10 -0.32
C THR A 46 4.73 -5.45 -0.09
N LYS A 47 5.23 -5.48 1.15
CA LYS A 47 6.57 -4.98 1.48
C LYS A 47 7.67 -6.00 1.19
N GLU A 48 8.89 -5.52 1.04
CA GLU A 48 10.08 -6.36 1.07
C GLU A 48 10.20 -7.09 2.41
N LYS A 49 10.76 -8.32 2.38
CA LYS A 49 10.81 -9.20 3.56
C LYS A 49 11.58 -8.60 4.74
N ASN A 50 12.57 -7.76 4.48
CA ASN A 50 13.48 -7.20 5.49
C ASN A 50 13.09 -5.77 5.92
N VAL A 51 11.96 -5.26 5.43
CA VAL A 51 11.44 -3.94 5.79
C VAL A 51 10.37 -4.11 6.84
N GLU A 52 10.31 -3.24 7.84
CA GLU A 52 9.23 -3.23 8.82
C GLU A 52 8.12 -2.26 8.40
N TRP A 53 6.87 -2.57 8.73
CA TRP A 53 5.72 -1.75 8.31
C TRP A 53 5.79 -0.34 8.87
N GLU A 54 6.31 -0.18 10.08
CA GLU A 54 6.49 1.08 10.79
C GLU A 54 7.39 2.06 10.02
N ILE A 55 8.29 1.55 9.16
CA ILE A 55 9.21 2.37 8.37
C ILE A 55 8.50 2.99 7.14
N ILE A 56 7.58 2.25 6.52
CA ILE A 56 6.97 2.64 5.24
C ILE A 56 5.51 3.11 5.36
N THR A 57 4.90 2.96 6.54
CA THR A 57 3.49 3.29 6.75
C THR A 57 3.21 4.76 6.52
N GLU A 58 4.05 5.66 7.03
CA GLU A 58 3.86 7.11 6.87
C GLU A 58 3.94 7.54 5.40
N ASP A 59 4.93 7.04 4.66
CA ASP A 59 5.08 7.31 3.22
C ASP A 59 3.87 6.85 2.41
N ILE A 60 3.34 5.66 2.73
CA ILE A 60 2.13 5.13 2.11
C ILE A 60 0.93 6.03 2.41
N LEU A 61 0.71 6.40 3.67
CA LEU A 61 -0.43 7.24 4.07
C LEU A 61 -0.36 8.64 3.44
N ASN A 62 0.83 9.23 3.34
CA ASN A 62 1.07 10.52 2.71
C ASN A 62 0.72 10.56 1.21
N ILE A 63 0.75 9.41 0.51
CA ILE A 63 0.27 9.34 -0.88
C ILE A 63 -1.24 9.54 -0.94
N PHE A 64 -1.97 8.95 -0.01
CA PHE A 64 -3.42 9.02 0.04
C PHE A 64 -3.95 10.33 0.61
N ASP A 65 -3.19 11.00 1.49
CA ASP A 65 -3.57 12.31 2.03
C ASP A 65 -3.48 13.45 1.02
N LYS A 66 -2.85 13.22 -0.14
CA LYS A 66 -2.70 14.20 -1.24
C LYS A 66 -3.83 14.14 -2.29
N LEU A 67 -4.80 13.25 -2.10
CA LEU A 67 -5.96 13.06 -2.98
C LEU A 67 -7.10 14.01 -2.62
#